data_AF-A0A938L0Q4-F1
#
_entry.id   AF-A0A938L0Q4-F1
#
_cell.length_a   1.000
_cell.length_b   1.000
_cell.length_c   1.000
_cell.angle_alpha   90.00
_cell.angle_beta   90.00
_cell.angle_gamma   90.00
#
_symmetry.space_group_name_H-M   'P 1'
#
loop_
_entity.id
_entity.type
_entity.pdbx_description
1 polymer ?
#
loop_
_entity_poly.entity_id
_entity_poly.type
_entity_poly.pdbx_seq_one_letter_code
_entity_poly.pdbx_strand_id
1 'polypeptide(L)'
;MRNLRTPPNRALALVLSAVMATTLAAACAGAAGPASTAAPTPVLTATLAVTATPEPAPTPTVAPTPRPTATPAPAATPTPRPSSTPEPDPWASVPGIVDPANHGWPRTVEMANATLVIERPPQRILSLSLGHDEILLGLIGTDRLVGVAAPTAMEDYSNVAAQVQGMTAVVGDAELVIGLEPDLVIVSMFTAQDLENAIKAVGIPVARTALESSIDGQERNIRLIAYLIGAEEEAEALVGEVRSRIAAVQERIADVAEAERPRVLTASRWADSIWVAGAGSTEG
;
A
#
# COMPACT_ATOMS: atom_id res chain seq x y z
N MET A 1 -30.07 43.02 -24.30
CA MET A 1 -28.96 43.96 -24.62
C MET A 1 -28.15 44.25 -23.37
N ARG A 2 -27.01 43.58 -23.19
CA ARG A 2 -25.79 44.11 -22.56
C ARG A 2 -24.67 43.09 -22.79
N ASN A 3 -23.87 43.38 -23.79
CA ASN A 3 -22.70 42.63 -24.21
C ASN A 3 -21.61 42.73 -23.14
N LEU A 4 -21.16 41.59 -22.61
CA LEU A 4 -19.90 41.52 -21.88
C LEU A 4 -18.83 40.98 -22.84
N ARG A 5 -17.86 41.86 -23.08
CA ARG A 5 -16.71 41.66 -23.96
C ARG A 5 -15.73 40.68 -23.30
N THR A 6 -15.34 39.65 -24.04
CA THR A 6 -14.09 38.90 -23.87
C THR A 6 -12.88 39.79 -24.16
N PRO A 7 -11.76 39.64 -23.44
CA PRO A 7 -10.43 40.02 -23.95
C PRO A 7 -9.70 38.83 -24.61
N PRO A 8 -8.76 39.06 -25.54
CA PRO A 8 -8.17 38.02 -26.39
C PRO A 8 -6.81 37.47 -25.92
N ASN A 9 -6.57 36.20 -26.25
CA ASN A 9 -5.33 35.48 -26.62
C ASN A 9 -3.95 36.05 -26.27
N ARG A 10 -3.09 35.23 -25.63
CA ARG A 10 -1.67 34.96 -25.98
C ARG A 10 -1.26 33.60 -25.38
N ALA A 11 -1.14 32.50 -26.13
CA ALA A 11 0.06 32.08 -26.86
C ALA A 11 1.36 32.12 -26.01
N LEU A 12 1.81 30.97 -25.50
CA LEU A 12 3.24 30.68 -25.40
C LEU A 12 3.46 29.15 -25.34
N ALA A 13 3.84 28.60 -26.49
CA ALA A 13 4.55 27.34 -26.60
C ALA A 13 6.01 27.57 -26.18
N LEU A 14 6.59 26.68 -25.38
CA LEU A 14 8.03 26.57 -25.27
C LEU A 14 8.43 25.12 -24.97
N VAL A 15 8.78 24.47 -26.08
CA VAL A 15 9.57 23.25 -26.16
C VAL A 15 10.99 23.58 -25.70
N LEU A 16 11.56 22.79 -24.79
CA LEU A 16 13.01 22.65 -24.74
C LEU A 16 13.42 21.27 -24.21
N SER A 17 13.82 20.42 -25.15
CA SER A 17 14.59 19.21 -24.95
C SER A 17 16.02 19.57 -24.51
N ALA A 18 16.60 18.84 -23.56
CA ALA A 18 18.06 18.75 -23.42
C ALA A 18 18.44 17.39 -22.81
N VAL A 19 18.81 16.49 -23.71
CA VAL A 19 19.58 15.27 -23.45
C VAL A 19 21.04 15.69 -23.21
N MET A 20 21.68 15.18 -22.15
CA MET A 20 23.14 15.04 -22.16
C MET A 20 23.55 13.78 -21.39
N ALA A 21 24.08 12.83 -22.16
CA ALA A 21 24.82 11.68 -21.71
C ALA A 21 26.27 12.06 -21.45
N THR A 22 26.90 11.50 -20.42
CA THR A 22 28.35 11.26 -20.39
C THR A 22 28.67 10.07 -19.48
N THR A 23 29.16 9.02 -20.11
CA THR A 23 29.81 7.85 -19.54
C THR A 23 31.30 8.13 -19.33
N LEU A 24 31.90 7.60 -18.26
CA LEU A 24 33.30 7.14 -18.28
C LEU A 24 33.51 6.00 -17.27
N ALA A 25 34.26 5.00 -17.72
CA ALA A 25 34.41 3.67 -17.15
C ALA A 25 35.82 3.44 -16.52
N ALA A 26 35.98 2.21 -15.98
CA ALA A 26 37.19 1.47 -15.60
C ALA A 26 37.73 1.73 -14.18
N ALA A 27 37.60 0.83 -13.19
CA ALA A 27 38.08 -0.56 -13.04
C ALA A 27 39.60 -0.69 -12.79
N CYS A 28 39.98 -1.17 -11.60
CA CYS A 28 41.03 -2.18 -11.38
C CYS A 28 41.08 -2.65 -9.91
N ALA A 29 41.25 -3.96 -9.75
CA ALA A 29 41.31 -4.74 -8.50
C ALA A 29 42.74 -4.83 -7.91
N GLY A 30 42.88 -5.38 -6.69
CA GLY A 30 44.13 -6.03 -6.28
C GLY A 30 44.45 -6.03 -4.78
N ALA A 31 44.61 -7.23 -4.21
CA ALA A 31 44.73 -7.56 -2.79
C ALA A 31 46.16 -7.52 -2.19
N ALA A 32 46.18 -7.56 -0.84
CA ALA A 32 47.12 -8.24 0.07
C ALA A 32 48.56 -7.68 0.31
N GLY A 33 48.91 -7.52 1.60
CA GLY A 33 50.26 -7.17 2.13
C GLY A 33 51.22 -8.38 2.21
N PRO A 34 52.11 -8.51 3.22
CA PRO A 34 52.58 -7.58 4.27
C PRO A 34 54.14 -7.46 4.31
N ALA A 35 54.71 -6.62 5.19
CA ALA A 35 56.15 -6.66 5.49
C ALA A 35 56.47 -6.31 6.96
N SER A 36 57.34 -7.15 7.52
CA SER A 36 57.98 -7.10 8.84
C SER A 36 59.39 -6.50 8.71
N THR A 37 59.91 -5.78 9.72
CA THR A 37 61.23 -6.05 10.37
C THR A 37 61.68 -4.97 11.38
N ALA A 38 62.04 -5.45 12.58
CA ALA A 38 63.19 -5.15 13.48
C ALA A 38 63.75 -3.73 13.77
N ALA A 39 64.01 -3.51 15.07
CA ALA A 39 64.68 -2.39 15.80
C ALA A 39 66.25 -2.42 15.66
N PRO A 40 67.13 -1.80 16.51
CA PRO A 40 66.98 -0.86 17.66
C PRO A 40 68.07 0.27 17.77
N THR A 41 68.01 1.18 18.78
CA THR A 41 69.10 1.49 19.78
C THR A 41 68.74 2.63 20.76
N PRO A 42 69.38 2.71 21.96
CA PRO A 42 68.85 3.39 23.16
C PRO A 42 69.66 4.63 23.63
N VAL A 43 69.10 5.41 24.57
CA VAL A 43 69.89 6.28 25.49
C VAL A 43 69.35 6.16 26.92
N LEU A 44 70.24 5.78 27.83
CA LEU A 44 70.09 5.69 29.29
C LEU A 44 70.22 7.07 29.95
N THR A 45 69.46 7.35 31.01
CA THR A 45 70.00 8.16 32.14
C THR A 45 69.32 7.83 33.49
N ALA A 46 70.17 7.34 34.38
CA ALA A 46 70.24 7.48 35.85
C ALA A 46 69.05 7.15 36.79
N THR A 47 69.30 6.06 37.51
CA THR A 47 68.81 5.57 38.81
C THR A 47 68.82 6.59 39.96
N LEU A 48 67.84 6.50 40.86
CA LEU A 48 68.07 6.42 42.31
C LEU A 48 66.96 5.57 42.95
N ALA A 49 67.38 4.48 43.61
CA ALA A 49 66.52 3.57 44.35
C ALA A 49 66.42 4.01 45.82
N VAL A 50 65.22 3.95 46.39
CA VAL A 50 65.03 3.86 47.85
C VAL A 50 63.98 2.79 48.15
N THR A 51 64.36 1.99 49.13
CA THR A 51 63.81 0.75 49.69
C THR A 51 62.35 0.82 50.12
N ALA A 52 61.56 -0.21 49.83
CA ALA A 52 60.26 -0.45 50.44
C ALA A 52 60.28 -1.74 51.30
N THR A 53 59.83 -1.57 52.54
CA THR A 53 59.64 -2.54 53.63
C THR A 53 58.46 -3.48 53.35
N PRO A 54 58.47 -4.75 53.83
CA PRO A 54 57.44 -5.73 53.53
C PRO A 54 56.04 -5.43 54.12
N GLU A 55 55.05 -5.92 53.37
CA GLU A 55 53.59 -5.81 53.48
C GLU A 55 52.98 -6.50 54.72
N PRO A 56 51.93 -5.94 55.38
CA PRO A 56 51.21 -6.60 56.46
C PRO A 56 50.11 -7.55 55.93
N ALA A 57 49.96 -8.70 56.59
CA ALA A 57 48.95 -9.72 56.28
C ALA A 57 47.49 -9.23 56.50
N PRO A 58 46.52 -9.68 55.68
CA PRO A 58 45.12 -9.24 55.79
C PRO A 58 44.36 -9.90 56.94
N THR A 59 43.49 -9.11 57.59
CA THR A 59 42.56 -9.52 58.65
C THR A 59 41.38 -10.35 58.08
N PRO A 60 40.89 -11.40 58.79
CA PRO A 60 39.75 -12.18 58.32
C PRO A 60 38.44 -11.37 58.33
N THR A 61 37.76 -11.34 57.18
CA THR A 61 36.43 -10.74 57.01
C THR A 61 35.33 -11.74 57.41
N VAL A 62 34.40 -11.31 58.26
CA VAL A 62 33.25 -12.09 58.72
C VAL A 62 32.23 -12.24 57.58
N ALA A 63 31.80 -13.48 57.32
CA ALA A 63 30.81 -13.80 56.29
C ALA A 63 29.40 -13.28 56.64
N PRO A 64 28.64 -12.69 55.69
CA PRO A 64 27.27 -12.28 55.94
C PRO A 64 26.31 -13.49 56.01
N THR A 65 25.33 -13.40 56.91
CA THR A 65 24.26 -14.38 57.12
C THR A 65 23.37 -14.54 55.86
N PRO A 66 23.02 -15.77 55.43
CA PRO A 66 22.15 -15.97 54.27
C PRO A 66 20.72 -15.51 54.56
N ARG A 67 20.15 -14.73 53.63
CA ARG A 67 18.73 -14.34 53.62
C ARG A 67 17.88 -15.57 53.22
N PRO A 68 16.74 -15.85 53.88
CA PRO A 68 15.89 -16.99 53.50
C PRO A 68 15.31 -16.81 52.10
N THR A 69 15.46 -17.84 51.27
CA THR A 69 14.84 -17.98 49.94
C THR A 69 13.34 -18.09 50.09
N ALA A 70 12.56 -17.26 49.40
CA ALA A 70 11.12 -17.37 49.38
C ALA A 70 10.68 -18.64 48.65
N THR A 71 9.79 -19.42 49.27
CA THR A 71 9.13 -20.60 48.69
C THR A 71 8.34 -20.20 47.44
N PRO A 72 8.49 -20.87 46.28
CA PRO A 72 7.69 -20.56 45.10
C PRO A 72 6.22 -20.93 45.36
N ALA A 73 5.31 -20.00 45.06
CA ALA A 73 3.87 -20.24 45.08
C ALA A 73 3.48 -21.27 44.00
N PRO A 74 2.47 -22.13 44.25
CA PRO A 74 2.05 -23.13 43.27
C PRO A 74 1.58 -22.46 41.98
N ALA A 75 2.05 -22.96 40.84
CA ALA A 75 1.65 -22.50 39.52
C ALA A 75 0.13 -22.69 39.35
N ALA A 76 -0.57 -21.60 39.01
CA ALA A 76 -1.98 -21.66 38.67
C ALA A 76 -2.18 -22.53 37.41
N THR A 77 -3.05 -23.53 37.51
CA THR A 77 -3.48 -24.34 36.37
C THR A 77 -4.08 -23.41 35.30
N PRO A 78 -3.61 -23.44 34.04
CA PRO A 78 -4.17 -22.60 33.00
C PRO A 78 -5.64 -22.99 32.77
N THR A 79 -6.54 -22.03 32.97
CA THR A 79 -7.94 -22.16 32.58
C THR A 79 -8.01 -22.39 31.07
N PRO A 80 -8.74 -23.40 30.56
CA PRO A 80 -8.88 -23.59 29.13
C PRO A 80 -9.49 -22.34 28.50
N ARG A 81 -8.80 -21.78 27.50
CA ARG A 81 -9.27 -20.64 26.70
C ARG A 81 -10.59 -21.07 26.01
N PRO A 82 -11.66 -20.26 26.06
CA PRO A 82 -12.86 -20.58 25.30
C PRO A 82 -12.50 -20.75 23.83
N SER A 83 -12.93 -21.88 23.26
CA SER A 83 -12.81 -22.15 21.82
C SER A 83 -13.51 -21.04 21.06
N SER A 84 -12.76 -20.26 20.29
CA SER A 84 -13.33 -19.25 19.38
C SER A 84 -14.29 -19.96 18.44
N THR A 85 -15.56 -19.57 18.49
CA THR A 85 -16.49 -19.84 17.38
C THR A 85 -15.79 -19.38 16.10
N PRO A 86 -15.67 -20.22 15.04
CA PRO A 86 -15.06 -19.78 13.81
C PRO A 86 -15.83 -18.57 13.29
N GLU A 87 -15.13 -17.46 13.12
CA GLU A 87 -15.65 -16.27 12.46
C GLU A 87 -16.14 -16.69 11.06
N PRO A 88 -17.34 -16.27 10.63
CA PRO A 88 -17.81 -16.60 9.30
C PRO A 88 -16.78 -16.16 8.26
N ASP A 89 -16.55 -17.00 7.25
CA ASP A 89 -15.58 -16.73 6.19
C ASP A 89 -15.84 -15.33 5.59
N PRO A 90 -14.88 -14.39 5.71
CA PRO A 90 -15.08 -13.02 5.24
C PRO A 90 -15.33 -12.95 3.74
N TRP A 91 -14.84 -13.92 2.96
CA TRP A 91 -14.99 -14.01 1.52
C TRP A 91 -16.39 -14.45 1.08
N ALA A 92 -17.08 -15.24 1.91
CA ALA A 92 -18.45 -15.70 1.63
C ALA A 92 -19.49 -14.56 1.60
N SER A 93 -19.14 -13.41 2.18
CA SER A 93 -20.00 -12.22 2.21
C SER A 93 -19.81 -11.27 1.02
N VAL A 94 -18.84 -11.53 0.13
CA VAL A 94 -18.46 -10.64 -0.96
C VAL A 94 -19.38 -10.90 -2.18
N PRO A 95 -20.20 -9.92 -2.60
CA PRO A 95 -21.05 -10.07 -3.77
C PRO A 95 -20.24 -10.37 -5.03
N GLY A 96 -20.76 -11.27 -5.85
CA GLY A 96 -20.18 -11.65 -7.13
C GLY A 96 -19.23 -12.85 -7.06
N ILE A 97 -18.60 -13.14 -5.92
CA ILE A 97 -17.77 -14.35 -5.77
C ILE A 97 -18.69 -15.58 -5.74
N VAL A 98 -18.53 -16.49 -6.71
CA VAL A 98 -19.34 -17.72 -6.79
C VAL A 98 -18.85 -18.79 -5.82
N ASP A 99 -17.54 -18.97 -5.73
CA ASP A 99 -16.91 -19.96 -4.85
C ASP A 99 -15.77 -19.32 -4.04
N PRO A 100 -16.05 -18.80 -2.83
CA PRO A 100 -15.05 -18.14 -1.99
C PRO A 100 -13.96 -19.09 -1.48
N ALA A 101 -14.21 -20.41 -1.47
CA ALA A 101 -13.22 -21.40 -1.06
C ALA A 101 -12.27 -21.82 -2.20
N ASN A 102 -12.52 -21.36 -3.44
CA ASN A 102 -11.66 -21.66 -4.58
C ASN A 102 -10.44 -20.74 -4.60
N HIS A 103 -9.32 -21.26 -4.09
CA HIS A 103 -8.01 -20.59 -4.18
C HIS A 103 -7.26 -20.90 -5.48
N GLY A 104 -7.81 -21.75 -6.35
CA GLY A 104 -7.22 -22.16 -7.63
C GLY A 104 -7.77 -21.36 -8.82
N TRP A 105 -7.61 -21.95 -10.02
CA TRP A 105 -8.14 -21.45 -11.28
C TRP A 105 -8.71 -22.62 -12.08
N PRO A 106 -9.76 -22.43 -12.90
CA PRO A 106 -10.44 -21.17 -13.19
C PRO A 106 -11.29 -20.63 -12.02
N ARG A 107 -11.59 -19.32 -12.05
CA ARG A 107 -12.50 -18.65 -11.10
C ARG A 107 -13.69 -18.08 -11.85
N THR A 108 -14.86 -18.13 -11.24
CA THR A 108 -16.10 -17.57 -11.79
C THR A 108 -16.58 -16.44 -10.89
N VAL A 109 -16.86 -15.29 -11.49
CA VAL A 109 -17.37 -14.11 -10.80
C VAL A 109 -18.63 -13.61 -11.50
N GLU A 110 -19.71 -13.47 -10.75
CA GLU A 110 -20.94 -12.83 -11.22
C GLU A 110 -20.80 -11.32 -11.14
N MET A 111 -21.08 -10.65 -12.25
CA MET A 111 -21.11 -9.19 -12.36
C MET A 111 -22.52 -8.75 -12.73
N ALA A 112 -22.78 -7.44 -12.65
CA ALA A 112 -24.13 -6.89 -12.76
C ALA A 112 -24.95 -7.40 -13.96
N ASN A 113 -24.32 -7.67 -15.11
CA ASN A 113 -25.00 -8.15 -16.33
C ASN A 113 -24.26 -9.32 -17.03
N ALA A 114 -23.29 -9.95 -16.38
CA ALA A 114 -22.48 -11.00 -17.02
C ALA A 114 -21.74 -11.85 -15.98
N THR A 115 -21.50 -13.10 -16.34
CA THR A 115 -20.56 -13.97 -15.62
C THR A 115 -19.19 -13.86 -16.29
N LEU A 116 -18.15 -13.64 -15.49
CA LEU A 116 -16.77 -13.66 -15.95
C LEU A 116 -16.08 -14.94 -15.45
N VAL A 117 -15.49 -15.68 -16.37
CA VAL A 117 -14.57 -16.78 -16.03
C VAL A 117 -13.15 -16.30 -16.26
N ILE A 118 -12.32 -16.41 -15.22
CA ILE A 118 -10.90 -16.11 -15.27
C ILE A 118 -10.16 -17.43 -15.25
N GLU A 119 -9.49 -17.75 -16.35
CA GLU A 119 -8.89 -19.08 -16.57
C GLU A 119 -7.60 -19.31 -15.78
N ARG A 120 -6.87 -18.23 -15.48
CA ARG A 120 -5.55 -18.24 -14.83
C ARG A 120 -5.28 -16.89 -14.14
N PRO A 121 -4.33 -16.81 -13.19
CA PRO A 121 -4.06 -15.56 -12.50
C PRO A 121 -3.60 -14.48 -13.49
N PRO A 122 -4.30 -13.35 -13.61
CA PRO A 122 -3.94 -12.26 -14.51
C PRO A 122 -2.52 -11.74 -14.23
N GLN A 123 -1.75 -11.48 -15.28
CA GLN A 123 -0.37 -10.99 -15.23
C GLN A 123 -0.22 -9.61 -15.88
N ARG A 124 -1.23 -9.13 -16.60
CA ARG A 124 -1.26 -7.87 -17.34
C ARG A 124 -2.60 -7.18 -17.09
N ILE A 125 -2.68 -6.48 -15.98
CA ILE A 125 -3.91 -5.87 -15.49
C ILE A 125 -3.96 -4.40 -15.89
N LEU A 126 -5.11 -3.94 -16.35
CA LEU A 126 -5.39 -2.53 -16.60
C LEU A 126 -6.70 -2.16 -15.91
N SER A 127 -6.72 -1.07 -15.13
CA SER A 127 -7.98 -0.44 -14.74
C SER A 127 -8.26 0.81 -15.55
N LEU A 128 -9.55 1.07 -15.76
CA LEU A 128 -10.06 2.33 -16.32
C LEU A 128 -10.82 3.15 -15.26
N SER A 129 -10.49 2.97 -13.98
CA SER A 129 -11.14 3.63 -12.85
C SER A 129 -10.17 3.93 -11.70
N LEU A 130 -10.14 5.18 -11.24
CA LEU A 130 -9.30 5.62 -10.11
C LEU A 130 -9.44 4.75 -8.85
N GLY A 131 -10.66 4.56 -8.34
CA GLY A 131 -10.85 3.77 -7.10
C GLY A 131 -10.45 2.30 -7.24
N HIS A 132 -10.46 1.75 -8.45
CA HIS A 132 -9.97 0.40 -8.71
C HIS A 132 -8.44 0.37 -8.78
N ASP A 133 -7.81 1.39 -9.39
CA ASP A 133 -6.36 1.55 -9.37
C ASP A 133 -5.84 1.70 -7.92
N GLU A 134 -6.51 2.45 -7.06
CA GLU A 134 -6.12 2.60 -5.64
C GLU A 134 -6.12 1.25 -4.90
N ILE A 135 -7.14 0.41 -5.13
CA ILE A 135 -7.21 -0.94 -4.57
C ILE A 135 -6.08 -1.81 -5.14
N LEU A 136 -5.88 -1.79 -6.46
CA LEU A 136 -4.81 -2.56 -7.10
C LEU A 136 -3.42 -2.17 -6.58
N LEU A 137 -3.15 -0.87 -6.46
CA LEU A 137 -1.89 -0.37 -5.89
C LEU A 137 -1.72 -0.82 -4.44
N GLY A 138 -2.79 -0.83 -3.64
CA GLY A 138 -2.76 -1.34 -2.27
C GLY A 138 -2.52 -2.85 -2.17
N LEU A 139 -2.94 -3.63 -3.16
CA LEU A 139 -2.80 -5.09 -3.19
C LEU A 139 -1.46 -5.54 -3.78
N ILE A 140 -1.05 -4.98 -4.91
CA ILE A 140 0.06 -5.48 -5.74
C ILE A 140 1.06 -4.39 -6.13
N GLY A 141 0.89 -3.16 -5.65
CA GLY A 141 1.65 -2.02 -6.14
C GLY A 141 1.47 -1.84 -7.65
N THR A 142 2.57 -1.57 -8.34
CA THR A 142 2.59 -1.47 -9.81
C THR A 142 2.87 -2.81 -10.49
N ASP A 143 3.06 -3.89 -9.73
CA ASP A 143 3.36 -5.20 -10.30
C ASP A 143 2.15 -5.68 -11.10
N ARG A 144 2.39 -6.28 -12.27
CA ARG A 144 1.37 -6.73 -13.22
C ARG A 144 0.50 -5.62 -13.85
N LEU A 145 0.59 -4.37 -13.41
CA LEU A 145 -0.16 -3.27 -14.04
C LEU A 145 0.51 -2.84 -15.35
N VAL A 146 -0.27 -2.80 -16.45
CA VAL A 146 0.21 -2.32 -17.76
C VAL A 146 -0.16 -0.88 -18.05
N GLY A 147 -1.02 -0.31 -17.21
CA GLY A 147 -1.46 1.08 -17.27
C GLY A 147 -2.48 1.34 -16.16
N VAL A 148 -2.87 2.60 -16.03
CA VAL A 148 -3.86 3.07 -15.05
C VAL A 148 -4.84 4.03 -15.72
N ALA A 149 -5.97 4.28 -15.08
CA ALA A 149 -6.88 5.32 -15.52
C ALA A 149 -6.19 6.69 -15.45
N ALA A 150 -6.44 7.57 -16.42
CA ALA A 150 -5.79 8.87 -16.43
C ALA A 150 -5.98 9.71 -15.14
N PRO A 151 -7.15 9.72 -14.47
CA PRO A 151 -7.30 10.43 -13.20
C PRO A 151 -6.35 9.95 -12.10
N THR A 152 -5.91 8.69 -12.14
CA THR A 152 -4.95 8.10 -11.20
C THR A 152 -3.58 8.75 -11.29
N ALA A 153 -3.17 9.19 -12.48
CA ALA A 153 -1.89 9.84 -12.73
C ALA A 153 -1.92 11.37 -12.57
N MET A 154 -3.07 11.97 -12.21
CA MET A 154 -3.22 13.41 -12.05
C MET A 154 -2.90 13.85 -10.61
N GLU A 155 -1.79 14.56 -10.40
CA GLU A 155 -1.33 14.98 -9.06
C GLU A 155 -2.30 15.90 -8.31
N ASP A 156 -3.11 16.67 -9.05
CA ASP A 156 -4.13 17.57 -8.49
C ASP A 156 -5.44 16.86 -8.12
N TYR A 157 -5.56 15.57 -8.48
CA TYR A 157 -6.79 14.78 -8.33
C TYR A 157 -6.59 13.50 -7.51
N SER A 158 -5.43 12.85 -7.63
CA SER A 158 -5.13 11.53 -7.08
C SER A 158 -4.06 11.61 -6.00
N ASN A 159 -4.34 11.01 -4.85
CA ASN A 159 -3.38 10.86 -3.74
C ASN A 159 -2.31 9.79 -4.04
N VAL A 160 -2.47 8.99 -5.10
CA VAL A 160 -1.54 7.93 -5.51
C VAL A 160 -0.80 8.26 -6.82
N ALA A 161 -0.96 9.48 -7.36
CA ALA A 161 -0.33 9.88 -8.62
C ALA A 161 1.20 9.68 -8.65
N ALA A 162 1.88 9.94 -7.53
CA ALA A 162 3.32 9.71 -7.41
C ALA A 162 3.72 8.23 -7.51
N GLN A 163 2.83 7.30 -7.14
CA GLN A 163 3.12 5.85 -7.18
C GLN A 163 3.07 5.29 -8.62
N VAL A 164 2.32 5.94 -9.50
CA VAL A 164 2.10 5.50 -10.89
C VAL A 164 2.91 6.34 -11.90
N GLN A 165 3.87 7.12 -11.41
CA GLN A 165 4.67 7.99 -12.26
C GLN A 165 5.41 7.17 -13.34
N GLY A 166 5.21 7.54 -14.60
CA GLY A 166 5.82 6.86 -15.75
C GLY A 166 5.03 5.69 -16.30
N MET A 167 3.91 5.30 -15.67
CA MET A 167 2.97 4.35 -16.24
C MET A 167 2.11 4.98 -17.33
N THR A 168 1.58 4.15 -18.23
CA THR A 168 0.64 4.61 -19.26
C THR A 168 -0.69 5.00 -18.63
N ALA A 169 -1.07 6.27 -18.76
CA ALA A 169 -2.37 6.80 -18.38
C ALA A 169 -3.36 6.63 -19.54
N VAL A 170 -4.47 5.92 -19.30
CA VAL A 170 -5.45 5.58 -20.35
C VAL A 170 -6.70 6.45 -20.20
N VAL A 171 -7.14 7.05 -21.33
CA VAL A 171 -8.35 7.90 -21.43
C VAL A 171 -9.31 7.29 -22.45
N GLY A 172 -10.12 6.32 -22.04
CA GLY A 172 -11.27 5.87 -22.84
C GLY A 172 -10.99 5.42 -24.28
N ASP A 173 -9.74 5.09 -24.62
CA ASP A 173 -9.28 4.78 -25.97
C ASP A 173 -9.10 3.26 -26.11
N ALA A 174 -9.94 2.64 -26.94
CA ALA A 174 -9.91 1.20 -27.14
C ALA A 174 -8.61 0.72 -27.82
N GLU A 175 -8.06 1.48 -28.76
CA GLU A 175 -6.82 1.09 -29.45
C GLU A 175 -5.63 1.11 -28.49
N LEU A 176 -5.57 2.12 -27.62
CA LEU A 176 -4.56 2.19 -26.57
C LEU A 176 -4.71 1.01 -25.58
N VAL A 177 -5.94 0.72 -25.12
CA VAL A 177 -6.19 -0.43 -24.24
C VAL A 177 -5.71 -1.73 -24.88
N ILE A 178 -6.08 -1.97 -26.14
CA ILE A 178 -5.72 -3.20 -26.86
C ILE A 178 -4.20 -3.27 -27.09
N GLY A 179 -3.55 -2.15 -27.42
CA GLY A 179 -2.11 -2.08 -27.64
C GLY A 179 -1.27 -2.33 -26.38
N LEU A 180 -1.86 -2.18 -25.20
CA LEU A 180 -1.23 -2.58 -23.93
C LEU A 180 -1.35 -4.09 -23.66
N GLU A 181 -2.04 -4.86 -24.49
CA GLU A 181 -2.21 -6.31 -24.39
C GLU A 181 -2.58 -6.80 -22.96
N PRO A 182 -3.59 -6.22 -22.28
CA PRO A 182 -3.99 -6.68 -20.96
C PRO A 182 -4.64 -8.07 -21.04
N ASP A 183 -4.42 -8.89 -20.01
CA ASP A 183 -5.10 -10.17 -19.81
C ASP A 183 -6.23 -10.08 -18.78
N LEU A 184 -6.46 -8.90 -18.19
CA LEU A 184 -7.67 -8.50 -17.48
C LEU A 184 -7.83 -6.98 -17.53
N VAL A 185 -9.01 -6.50 -17.90
CA VAL A 185 -9.38 -5.08 -17.77
C VAL A 185 -10.46 -4.92 -16.69
N ILE A 186 -10.25 -4.04 -15.73
CA ILE A 186 -11.23 -3.71 -14.69
C ILE A 186 -11.87 -2.35 -15.02
N VAL A 187 -13.19 -2.29 -15.04
CA VAL A 187 -13.96 -1.09 -15.38
C VAL A 187 -15.02 -0.80 -14.33
N SER A 188 -15.34 0.48 -14.16
CA SER A 188 -16.41 0.90 -13.27
C SER A 188 -17.77 0.81 -13.96
N MET A 189 -18.85 0.93 -13.17
CA MET A 189 -20.21 1.07 -13.70
C MET A 189 -20.40 2.32 -14.60
N PHE A 190 -19.51 3.31 -14.48
CA PHE A 190 -19.54 4.55 -15.25
C PHE A 190 -18.76 4.49 -16.56
N THR A 191 -17.97 3.43 -16.78
CA THR A 191 -17.22 3.25 -18.03
C THR A 191 -18.20 3.04 -19.19
N ALA A 192 -17.97 3.75 -20.31
CA ALA A 192 -18.82 3.69 -21.49
C ALA A 192 -18.97 2.26 -22.01
N GLN A 193 -20.22 1.83 -22.25
CA GLN A 193 -20.51 0.46 -22.67
C GLN A 193 -19.87 0.13 -24.02
N ASP A 194 -19.82 1.08 -24.95
CA ASP A 194 -19.20 0.90 -26.27
C ASP A 194 -17.70 0.62 -26.18
N LEU A 195 -17.00 1.27 -25.25
CA LEU A 195 -15.58 1.01 -24.99
C LEU A 195 -15.38 -0.41 -24.45
N GLU A 196 -16.16 -0.82 -23.45
CA GLU A 196 -16.11 -2.19 -22.93
C GLU A 196 -16.40 -3.23 -24.01
N ASN A 197 -17.42 -2.98 -24.85
CA ASN A 197 -17.79 -3.89 -25.93
C ASN A 197 -16.66 -4.02 -26.96
N ALA A 198 -15.98 -2.91 -27.30
CA ALA A 198 -14.83 -2.94 -28.20
C ALA A 198 -13.66 -3.77 -27.65
N ILE A 199 -13.36 -3.64 -26.35
CA ILE A 199 -12.32 -4.42 -25.66
C ILE A 199 -12.69 -5.91 -25.64
N LYS A 200 -13.94 -6.24 -25.28
CA LYS A 200 -14.42 -7.63 -25.29
C LYS A 200 -14.43 -8.26 -26.68
N ALA A 201 -14.70 -7.48 -27.73
CA ALA A 201 -14.78 -7.98 -29.10
C ALA A 201 -13.45 -8.58 -29.62
N VAL A 202 -12.31 -8.19 -29.05
CA VAL A 202 -11.00 -8.77 -29.36
C VAL A 202 -10.58 -9.89 -28.39
N GLY A 203 -11.47 -10.31 -27.49
CA GLY A 203 -11.25 -11.43 -26.58
C GLY A 203 -10.58 -11.07 -25.25
N ILE A 204 -10.37 -9.79 -24.95
CA ILE A 204 -9.84 -9.35 -23.66
C ILE A 204 -10.95 -9.46 -22.61
N PRO A 205 -10.74 -10.18 -21.49
CA PRO A 205 -11.73 -10.27 -20.43
C PRO A 205 -11.86 -8.93 -19.70
N VAL A 206 -13.11 -8.51 -19.48
CA VAL A 206 -13.42 -7.25 -18.79
C VAL A 206 -14.28 -7.54 -17.56
N ALA A 207 -13.77 -7.14 -16.40
CA ALA A 207 -14.50 -7.15 -15.13
C ALA A 207 -15.17 -5.78 -14.90
N ARG A 208 -16.50 -5.71 -15.03
CA ARG A 208 -17.28 -4.52 -14.66
C ARG A 208 -17.74 -4.65 -13.22
N THR A 209 -17.15 -3.85 -12.34
CA THR A 209 -17.41 -3.88 -10.90
C THR A 209 -17.89 -2.53 -10.39
N ALA A 210 -18.81 -2.57 -9.43
CA ALA A 210 -19.23 -1.40 -8.67
C ALA A 210 -18.34 -1.27 -7.43
N LEU A 211 -18.03 -0.04 -7.03
CA LEU A 211 -17.38 0.23 -5.75
C LEU A 211 -18.44 0.68 -4.75
N GLU A 212 -18.67 -0.15 -3.73
CA GLU A 212 -19.48 0.24 -2.58
C GLU A 212 -18.71 1.24 -1.71
N SER A 213 -19.40 2.26 -1.21
CA SER A 213 -18.70 3.36 -0.54
C SER A 213 -18.80 3.36 0.99
N SER A 214 -19.53 2.42 1.58
CA SER A 214 -19.53 2.18 3.02
C SER A 214 -18.23 1.52 3.49
N ILE A 215 -17.90 1.58 4.79
CA ILE A 215 -16.69 0.92 5.34
C ILE A 215 -16.68 -0.57 4.99
N ASP A 216 -17.75 -1.30 5.32
CA ASP A 216 -17.87 -2.72 5.00
C ASP A 216 -17.84 -2.97 3.47
N GLY A 217 -18.43 -2.04 2.71
CA GLY A 217 -18.41 -2.07 1.25
C GLY A 217 -16.99 -1.95 0.68
N GLN A 218 -16.15 -1.08 1.24
CA GLN A 218 -14.77 -0.92 0.80
C GLN A 218 -13.94 -2.18 1.09
N GLU A 219 -14.16 -2.84 2.23
CA GLU A 219 -13.53 -4.13 2.49
C GLU A 219 -13.97 -5.21 1.49
N ARG A 220 -15.25 -5.23 1.12
CA ARG A 220 -15.76 -6.13 0.08
C ARG A 220 -15.19 -5.80 -1.29
N ASN A 221 -15.03 -4.53 -1.64
CA ASN A 221 -14.39 -4.11 -2.89
C ASN A 221 -12.95 -4.64 -2.95
N ILE A 222 -12.16 -4.44 -1.88
CA ILE A 222 -10.78 -4.94 -1.78
C ILE A 222 -10.74 -6.45 -2.02
N ARG A 223 -11.58 -7.22 -1.31
CA ARG A 223 -11.66 -8.67 -1.46
C ARG A 223 -12.10 -9.09 -2.86
N LEU A 224 -13.09 -8.44 -3.45
CA LEU A 224 -13.53 -8.77 -4.82
C LEU A 224 -12.39 -8.60 -5.83
N ILE A 225 -11.68 -7.46 -5.79
CA ILE A 225 -10.55 -7.21 -6.68
C ILE A 225 -9.41 -8.20 -6.43
N ALA A 226 -9.11 -8.48 -5.17
CA ALA A 226 -8.12 -9.49 -4.81
C ALA A 226 -8.46 -10.89 -5.30
N TYR A 227 -9.73 -11.30 -5.22
CA TYR A 227 -10.20 -12.58 -5.75
C TYR A 227 -10.04 -12.65 -7.28
N LEU A 228 -10.28 -11.55 -8.01
CA LEU A 228 -10.10 -11.50 -9.46
C LEU A 228 -8.63 -11.71 -9.87
N ILE A 229 -7.68 -11.31 -9.03
CA ILE A 229 -6.24 -11.29 -9.37
C ILE A 229 -5.39 -12.32 -8.60
N GLY A 230 -5.99 -13.06 -7.67
CA GLY A 230 -5.32 -14.02 -6.79
C GLY A 230 -4.39 -13.36 -5.76
N ALA A 231 -4.87 -12.32 -5.06
CA ALA A 231 -4.13 -11.57 -4.04
C ALA A 231 -4.84 -11.56 -2.67
N GLU A 232 -5.38 -12.71 -2.25
CA GLU A 232 -6.21 -12.83 -1.04
C GLU A 232 -5.45 -12.57 0.25
N GLU A 233 -4.17 -12.95 0.31
CA GLU A 233 -3.32 -12.68 1.48
C GLU A 233 -3.09 -11.17 1.64
N GLU A 234 -2.74 -10.50 0.55
CA GLU A 234 -2.55 -9.06 0.49
C GLU A 234 -3.84 -8.30 0.82
N ALA A 235 -5.00 -8.85 0.42
CA ALA A 235 -6.30 -8.27 0.74
C ALA A 235 -6.59 -8.26 2.24
N GLU A 236 -6.36 -9.37 2.95
CA GLU A 236 -6.60 -9.40 4.39
C GLU A 236 -5.60 -8.53 5.16
N ALA A 237 -4.35 -8.42 4.67
CA ALA A 237 -3.40 -7.46 5.20
C ALA A 237 -3.88 -6.01 5.01
N LEU A 238 -4.33 -5.65 3.81
CA LEU A 238 -4.84 -4.31 3.49
C LEU A 238 -6.11 -3.98 4.28
N VAL A 239 -7.07 -4.91 4.37
CA VAL A 239 -8.29 -4.75 5.18
C VAL A 239 -7.93 -4.57 6.66
N GLY A 240 -6.97 -5.33 7.17
CA GLY A 240 -6.45 -5.15 8.53
C GLY A 240 -5.89 -3.75 8.77
N GLU A 241 -5.11 -3.22 7.82
CA GLU A 241 -4.58 -1.85 7.91
C GLU A 241 -5.71 -0.80 7.90
N VAL A 242 -6.67 -0.93 6.98
CA VAL A 242 -7.83 -0.03 6.87
C VAL A 242 -8.63 -0.01 8.19
N ARG A 243 -8.96 -1.20 8.73
CA ARG A 243 -9.65 -1.33 10.02
C ARG A 243 -8.88 -0.69 11.16
N SER A 244 -7.56 -0.91 11.22
CA SER A 244 -6.69 -0.32 12.25
C SER A 244 -6.69 1.21 12.18
N ARG A 245 -6.60 1.78 10.98
CA ARG A 245 -6.62 3.24 10.79
C ARG A 245 -7.96 3.85 11.15
N ILE A 246 -9.07 3.20 10.80
CA ILE A 246 -10.42 3.63 11.20
C ILE A 246 -10.56 3.60 12.73
N ALA A 247 -10.16 2.51 13.37
CA ALA A 247 -10.23 2.38 14.83
C ALA A 247 -9.40 3.47 15.53
N ALA A 248 -8.20 3.76 15.02
CA ALA A 248 -7.34 4.81 15.57
C ALA A 248 -7.93 6.22 15.41
N VAL A 249 -8.76 6.48 14.40
CA VAL A 249 -9.50 7.75 14.28
C VAL A 249 -10.67 7.77 15.26
N GLN A 250 -11.44 6.68 15.35
CA GLN A 250 -12.58 6.54 16.26
C GLN A 250 -12.17 6.74 17.73
N GLU A 251 -11.05 6.14 18.14
CA GLU A 251 -10.50 6.30 19.49
C GLU A 251 -10.17 7.77 19.80
N ARG A 252 -9.51 8.47 18.86
CA ARG A 252 -9.14 9.89 19.04
C ARG A 252 -10.34 10.83 19.18
N ILE A 253 -11.50 10.46 18.66
CA ILE A 253 -12.71 11.29 18.68
C ILE A 253 -13.76 10.79 19.67
N ALA A 254 -13.49 9.69 20.40
CA ALA A 254 -14.48 9.01 21.24
C ALA A 254 -15.05 9.94 22.33
N ASP A 255 -14.19 10.80 22.91
CA ASP A 255 -14.55 11.69 24.01
C ASP A 255 -15.11 13.05 23.54
N VAL A 256 -15.22 13.28 22.23
CA VAL A 256 -15.77 14.54 21.69
C VAL A 256 -17.29 14.52 21.77
N ALA A 257 -17.84 15.33 22.68
CA ALA A 257 -19.28 15.47 22.88
C ALA A 257 -19.99 15.92 21.59
N GLU A 258 -21.19 15.41 21.34
CA GLU A 258 -21.94 15.70 20.11
C GLU A 258 -22.17 17.21 19.91
N ALA A 259 -22.43 17.94 21.01
CA ALA A 259 -22.62 19.39 21.00
C ALA A 259 -21.35 20.19 20.60
N GLU A 260 -20.17 19.58 20.69
CA GLU A 260 -18.88 20.18 20.33
C GLU A 260 -18.47 19.83 18.89
N ARG A 261 -19.19 18.92 18.22
CA ARG A 261 -18.87 18.50 16.86
C ARG A 261 -19.23 19.62 15.86
N PRO A 262 -18.29 20.06 15.01
CA PRO A 262 -18.57 21.09 14.03
C PRO A 262 -19.59 20.58 13.00
N ARG A 263 -20.46 21.48 12.55
CA ARG A 263 -21.33 21.21 11.40
C ARG A 263 -20.51 21.37 10.13
N VAL A 264 -20.38 20.28 9.37
CA VAL A 264 -19.61 20.25 8.12
C VAL A 264 -20.59 20.13 6.95
N LEU A 265 -20.34 20.92 5.89
CA LEU A 265 -20.95 20.74 4.58
C LEU A 265 -19.81 20.39 3.62
N THR A 266 -19.84 19.20 3.05
CA THR A 266 -18.94 18.83 1.95
C THR A 266 -19.52 19.37 0.65
N ALA A 267 -18.64 19.94 -0.18
CA ALA A 267 -19.02 20.47 -1.48
C ALA A 267 -17.90 20.26 -2.48
N SER A 268 -18.23 19.65 -3.61
CA SER A 268 -17.39 19.49 -4.78
C SER A 268 -17.87 20.39 -5.90
N ARG A 269 -16.93 20.78 -6.75
CA ARG A 269 -17.22 21.42 -8.02
C ARG A 269 -16.99 20.41 -9.13
N TRP A 270 -18.02 20.17 -9.94
CA TRP A 270 -17.88 19.42 -11.18
C TRP A 270 -18.36 20.29 -12.34
N ALA A 271 -17.44 20.60 -13.25
CA ALA A 271 -17.63 21.60 -14.30
C ALA A 271 -18.11 22.96 -13.74
N ASP A 272 -19.28 23.44 -14.16
CA ASP A 272 -19.86 24.72 -13.74
C ASP A 272 -20.90 24.60 -12.61
N SER A 273 -21.01 23.41 -12.01
CA SER A 273 -21.95 23.12 -10.92
C SER A 273 -21.23 22.83 -9.61
N ILE A 274 -21.84 23.23 -8.50
CA ILE A 274 -21.43 22.84 -7.15
C ILE A 274 -22.42 21.78 -6.65
N TRP A 275 -21.89 20.68 -6.16
CA TRP A 275 -22.63 19.58 -5.56
C TRP A 275 -22.36 19.56 -4.05
N VAL A 276 -23.27 18.95 -3.30
CA VAL A 276 -23.14 18.75 -1.86
C VAL A 276 -23.53 17.31 -1.52
N ALA A 277 -22.82 16.68 -0.58
CA ALA A 277 -23.17 15.33 -0.14
C ALA A 277 -24.45 15.36 0.70
N GLY A 278 -25.40 14.51 0.33
CA GLY A 278 -26.58 14.22 1.14
C GLY A 278 -26.33 13.11 2.15
N ALA A 279 -27.37 12.77 2.92
CA ALA A 279 -27.34 11.56 3.73
C ALA A 279 -27.18 10.32 2.83
N GLY A 280 -26.27 9.42 3.20
CA GLY A 280 -25.94 8.22 2.41
C GLY A 280 -24.89 8.45 1.31
N SER A 281 -24.35 9.67 1.19
CA SER A 281 -23.23 9.97 0.32
C SER A 281 -21.92 9.92 1.10
N THR A 282 -20.90 9.33 0.48
CA THR A 282 -19.51 9.26 0.95
C THR A 282 -18.60 10.23 0.19
N GLU A 283 -19.13 10.83 -0.87
CA GLU A 283 -18.49 11.83 -1.73
C GLU A 283 -19.42 13.04 -1.80
N GLY A 284 -18.84 14.25 -1.85
CA GLY A 284 -19.57 15.51 -1.80
C GLY A 284 -18.92 16.57 -2.61
#